data_AF-A0A0F9DNF0-F1
#
_entry.id   AF-A0A0F9DNF0-F1
#
_cell.length_a   1.000
_cell.length_b   1.000
_cell.length_c   1.000
_cell.angle_alpha   90.00
_cell.angle_beta   90.00
_cell.angle_gamma   90.00
#
_symmetry.space_group_name_H-M   'P 1'
#
loop_
_entity.id
_entity.type
_entity.pdbx_description
1 polymer ?
#
loop_
_entity_poly.entity_id
_entity_poly.type
_entity_poly.pdbx_seq_one_letter_code
_entity_poly.pdbx_strand_id
1 'polypeptide(L)'
;MPPKRRIKVKECTKCSRSKLCTQIVHAQIKYEGRPDLLILGTAPSAEDDNSGIQFSNNASRKYLRTVLKEVTDSFIMDTVVSCFSNGQPTPKAIETCKPHWMELVKKHNPKVIVVLGKYAAEAVLGKKVKLINVVGQSLEVDYDGQMIPTVFNYTPDHVYSFEGKKGGEAEKTEKLWFDSWDITQDVLERGLSKKPDVQILTTFSRCNQFLNFLQLDYDGCFSYDYEAWGDKNTLKPELCNEFKILTIGVGYNGKGVSFPLDYPNHFNQSQIKKLTERWTRIIKTKNSIQIAHYAKFEHKCNIKRFGFTKYLHDTMLIMNVINELAPSSLGAVGRHFGFSWSGYKVEMSGIQQNPINTPLKKLLHYNALDGLLCCEIYEKGIDVLTDDGLKILHMKQNYALHLAQVETNGMY
;
A
#
# COMPACT_ATOMS: atom_id res chain seq x y z
N MET A 1 -14.04 21.40 -30.62
CA MET A 1 -13.24 21.56 -29.38
C MET A 1 -13.76 22.77 -28.64
N PRO A 2 -14.20 22.67 -27.38
CA PRO A 2 -14.54 23.85 -26.61
C PRO A 2 -13.28 24.70 -26.38
N PRO A 3 -13.41 26.02 -26.22
CA PRO A 3 -12.28 26.93 -26.22
C PRO A 3 -11.37 26.67 -25.01
N LYS A 4 -10.08 26.45 -25.26
CA LYS A 4 -9.03 26.51 -24.24
C LYS A 4 -9.10 27.89 -23.58
N ARG A 5 -9.70 28.01 -22.39
CA ARG A 5 -9.68 29.26 -21.62
C ARG A 5 -8.24 29.54 -21.20
N ARG A 6 -7.57 30.41 -21.96
CA ARG A 6 -6.26 30.97 -21.61
C ARG A 6 -6.49 32.18 -20.72
N ILE A 7 -6.17 32.08 -19.43
CA ILE A 7 -6.01 33.29 -18.60
C ILE A 7 -4.62 33.82 -18.93
N LYS A 8 -4.51 34.91 -19.68
CA LYS A 8 -3.20 35.54 -19.99
C LYS A 8 -2.60 36.10 -18.69
N VAL A 9 -1.79 35.33 -17.99
CA VAL A 9 -0.94 35.86 -16.92
C VAL A 9 0.45 36.04 -17.54
N LYS A 10 0.75 37.24 -18.03
CA LYS A 10 2.06 37.54 -18.62
C LYS A 10 3.14 37.79 -17.57
N GLU A 11 2.79 38.07 -16.31
CA GLU A 11 3.75 38.60 -15.34
C GLU A 11 3.54 37.99 -13.95
N CYS A 12 4.15 36.83 -13.70
CA CYS A 12 4.49 36.43 -12.34
C CYS A 12 5.95 36.80 -12.13
N THR A 13 6.29 37.50 -11.06
CA THR A 13 7.68 37.84 -10.69
C THR A 13 8.03 37.34 -9.30
N LYS A 14 7.18 36.48 -8.73
CA LYS A 14 7.22 36.09 -7.32
C LYS A 14 8.43 35.20 -6.98
N CYS A 15 9.03 34.51 -7.95
CA CYS A 15 10.23 33.68 -7.73
C CYS A 15 11.21 33.72 -8.91
N SER A 16 12.42 33.17 -8.74
CA SER A 16 13.47 33.19 -9.77
C SER A 16 13.10 32.45 -11.06
N ARG A 17 12.20 31.47 -11.01
CA ARG A 17 11.79 30.68 -12.19
C ARG A 17 11.03 31.53 -13.22
N SER A 18 10.38 32.60 -12.79
CA SER A 18 9.68 33.47 -13.74
C SER A 18 10.61 34.27 -14.65
N LYS A 19 11.90 34.36 -14.30
CA LYS A 19 12.94 34.96 -15.15
C LYS A 19 13.46 33.99 -16.22
N LEU A 20 13.12 32.71 -16.12
CA LEU A 20 13.65 31.62 -16.93
C LEU A 20 12.60 31.01 -17.87
N CYS A 21 11.32 31.12 -17.53
CA CYS A 21 10.21 30.68 -18.39
C CYS A 21 9.91 31.70 -19.49
N THR A 22 9.45 31.23 -20.65
CA THR A 22 8.95 32.11 -21.71
C THR A 22 7.53 32.63 -21.42
N GLN A 23 6.75 31.85 -20.67
CA GLN A 23 5.41 32.21 -20.22
C GLN A 23 5.01 31.40 -18.98
N ILE A 24 3.91 31.79 -18.34
CA ILE A 24 3.30 30.95 -17.30
C ILE A 24 2.60 29.78 -17.97
N VAL A 25 2.81 28.58 -17.43
CA VAL A 25 2.17 27.38 -17.92
C VAL A 25 0.89 27.14 -17.14
N HIS A 26 -0.24 27.07 -17.86
CA HIS A 26 -1.56 26.96 -17.25
C HIS A 26 -2.01 25.51 -17.12
N ALA A 27 -2.75 25.21 -16.04
CA ALA A 27 -3.41 23.94 -15.85
C ALA A 27 -4.22 23.52 -17.10
N GLN A 28 -4.17 22.24 -17.43
CA GLN A 28 -4.99 21.67 -18.47
C GLN A 28 -6.36 21.31 -17.90
N ILE A 29 -7.37 22.10 -18.25
CA ILE A 29 -8.77 21.90 -17.84
C ILE A 29 -9.57 21.52 -19.09
N LYS A 30 -10.11 20.30 -19.11
CA LYS A 30 -10.99 19.80 -20.19
C LYS A 30 -12.42 19.50 -19.74
N TYR A 31 -12.68 19.60 -18.43
CA TYR A 31 -13.94 19.24 -17.82
C TYR A 31 -14.65 20.46 -17.23
N GLU A 32 -15.97 20.52 -17.39
CA GLU A 32 -16.81 21.56 -16.79
C GLU A 32 -17.50 20.99 -15.53
N GLY A 33 -17.19 21.56 -14.36
CA GLY A 33 -17.75 21.14 -13.08
C GLY A 33 -16.71 20.67 -12.06
N ARG A 34 -17.15 19.83 -11.11
CA ARG A 34 -16.31 19.14 -10.13
C ARG A 34 -15.64 17.93 -10.80
N PRO A 35 -14.31 17.96 -11.06
CA PRO A 35 -13.65 16.83 -11.70
C PRO A 35 -13.58 15.63 -10.74
N ASP A 36 -13.55 14.44 -11.30
CA ASP A 36 -13.23 13.23 -10.53
C ASP A 36 -11.79 13.33 -10.01
N LEU A 37 -10.86 13.74 -10.88
CA LEU A 37 -9.44 13.71 -10.59
C LEU A 37 -8.75 15.07 -10.81
N LEU A 38 -7.89 15.46 -9.87
CA LEU A 38 -6.87 16.49 -10.09
C LEU A 38 -5.48 15.86 -10.00
N ILE A 39 -4.68 16.03 -11.05
CA ILE A 39 -3.31 15.53 -11.12
C ILE A 39 -2.35 16.67 -10.84
N LEU A 40 -1.48 16.51 -9.85
CA LEU A 40 -0.43 17.46 -9.50
C LEU A 40 0.96 16.88 -9.80
N GLY A 41 1.61 17.38 -10.85
CA GLY A 41 3.00 17.08 -11.17
C GLY A 41 4.00 18.04 -10.52
N THR A 42 5.28 17.85 -10.83
CA THR A 42 6.37 18.62 -10.20
C THR A 42 6.54 20.02 -10.79
N ALA A 43 6.82 20.13 -12.08
CA ALA A 43 7.05 21.39 -12.77
C ALA A 43 6.79 21.20 -14.28
N PRO A 44 6.59 22.29 -15.04
CA PRO A 44 6.40 22.22 -16.49
C PRO A 44 7.68 21.76 -17.19
N SER A 45 7.56 21.08 -18.32
CA SER A 45 8.67 20.83 -19.25
C SER A 45 8.92 22.01 -20.21
N ALA A 46 9.94 21.92 -21.06
CA ALA A 46 10.18 22.92 -22.11
C ALA A 46 9.04 22.94 -23.14
N GLU A 47 8.44 21.78 -23.45
CA GLU A 47 7.26 21.68 -24.31
C GLU A 47 6.03 22.32 -23.65
N ASP A 48 5.88 22.14 -22.34
CA ASP A 48 4.82 22.80 -21.57
C ASP A 48 4.99 24.32 -21.62
N ASP A 49 6.23 24.82 -21.42
CA ASP A 49 6.59 26.23 -21.53
C ASP A 49 6.27 26.79 -22.91
N ASN A 50 6.66 26.10 -23.99
CA ASN A 50 6.38 26.53 -25.36
C ASN A 50 4.88 26.55 -25.68
N SER A 51 4.12 25.58 -25.17
CA SER A 51 2.68 25.46 -25.45
C SER A 51 1.79 26.32 -24.53
N GLY A 52 2.30 26.71 -23.36
CA GLY A 52 1.59 27.42 -22.30
C GLY A 52 0.58 26.57 -21.55
N ILE A 53 0.60 25.24 -21.72
CA ILE A 53 -0.35 24.31 -21.10
C ILE A 53 0.39 23.13 -20.49
N GLN A 54 0.04 22.82 -19.24
CA GLN A 54 0.64 21.73 -18.47
C GLN A 54 0.39 20.36 -19.09
N PHE A 55 1.36 19.45 -18.95
CA PHE A 55 1.29 18.09 -19.49
C PHE A 55 1.01 18.09 -21.01
N SER A 56 1.66 18.99 -21.74
CA SER A 56 1.69 19.04 -23.19
C SER A 56 2.24 17.74 -23.80
N ASN A 57 2.16 17.62 -25.12
CA ASN A 57 2.35 16.34 -25.79
C ASN A 57 3.82 15.93 -25.89
N ASN A 58 4.29 15.11 -24.94
CA ASN A 58 5.48 14.27 -25.08
C ASN A 58 5.09 12.77 -24.94
N ALA A 59 6.03 11.85 -25.16
CA ALA A 59 5.74 10.41 -25.13
C ALA A 59 5.24 9.94 -23.75
N SER A 60 5.88 10.36 -22.66
CA SER A 60 5.49 10.00 -21.29
C SER A 60 4.10 10.54 -20.91
N ARG A 61 3.73 11.75 -21.35
CA ARG A 61 2.38 12.32 -21.15
C ARG A 61 1.32 11.60 -21.99
N LYS A 62 1.66 11.13 -23.20
CA LYS A 62 0.75 10.28 -23.99
C LYS A 62 0.48 8.97 -23.27
N TYR A 63 1.52 8.35 -22.72
CA TYR A 63 1.39 7.13 -21.91
C TYR A 63 0.47 7.34 -20.70
N LEU A 64 0.66 8.43 -19.94
CA LEU A 64 -0.25 8.80 -18.86
C LEU A 64 -1.71 8.94 -19.35
N ARG A 65 -1.94 9.61 -20.48
CA ARG A 65 -3.28 9.78 -21.04
C ARG A 65 -3.93 8.47 -21.46
N THR A 66 -3.16 7.49 -21.92
CA THR A 66 -3.69 6.16 -22.22
C THR A 66 -4.22 5.49 -20.96
N VAL A 67 -3.47 5.55 -19.86
CA VAL A 67 -3.91 4.97 -18.58
C VAL A 67 -5.12 5.70 -18.01
N LEU A 68 -5.16 7.03 -18.12
CA LEU A 68 -6.31 7.80 -17.60
C LEU A 68 -7.63 7.49 -18.29
N LYS A 69 -7.62 7.03 -19.56
CA LYS A 69 -8.85 6.61 -20.25
C LYS A 69 -9.55 5.43 -19.55
N GLU A 70 -8.78 4.57 -18.90
CA GLU A 70 -9.31 3.44 -18.13
C GLU A 70 -9.79 3.86 -16.73
N VAL A 71 -9.33 5.02 -16.25
CA VAL A 71 -9.66 5.52 -14.90
C VAL A 71 -10.85 6.49 -14.94
N THR A 72 -10.76 7.57 -15.70
CA THR A 72 -11.83 8.59 -15.86
C THR A 72 -11.48 9.59 -16.96
N ASP A 73 -12.50 10.09 -17.68
CA ASP A 73 -12.36 11.24 -18.59
C ASP A 73 -12.52 12.61 -17.87
N SER A 74 -12.88 12.60 -16.58
CA SER A 74 -13.15 13.80 -15.77
C SER A 74 -11.92 14.20 -14.95
N PHE A 75 -10.93 14.80 -15.60
CA PHE A 75 -9.69 15.21 -14.91
C PHE A 75 -9.17 16.61 -15.26
N ILE A 76 -8.42 17.18 -14.32
CA ILE A 76 -7.59 18.38 -14.47
C ILE A 76 -6.13 18.01 -14.21
N MET A 77 -5.20 18.60 -14.95
CA MET A 77 -3.75 18.43 -14.72
C MET A 77 -3.07 19.77 -14.48
N ASP A 78 -2.27 19.86 -13.43
CA ASP A 78 -1.38 20.99 -13.17
C ASP A 78 -0.09 20.52 -12.47
N THR A 79 0.84 21.44 -12.21
CA THR A 79 2.04 21.16 -11.42
C THR A 79 2.16 22.10 -10.23
N VAL A 80 2.89 21.69 -9.20
CA VAL A 80 3.04 22.47 -7.96
C VAL A 80 3.88 23.75 -8.14
N VAL A 81 4.48 23.93 -9.31
CA VAL A 81 5.12 25.17 -9.78
C VAL A 81 4.67 25.45 -11.20
N SER A 82 4.26 26.67 -11.54
CA SER A 82 3.69 26.99 -12.87
C SER A 82 4.70 27.54 -13.90
N CYS A 83 5.97 27.73 -13.53
CA CYS A 83 7.01 28.28 -14.41
C CYS A 83 8.10 27.25 -14.71
N PHE A 84 8.47 27.13 -15.98
CA PHE A 84 9.62 26.35 -16.42
C PHE A 84 10.95 26.94 -15.93
N SER A 85 11.92 26.06 -15.74
CA SER A 85 13.34 26.33 -15.51
C SER A 85 14.07 25.00 -15.60
N ASN A 86 15.31 25.04 -16.05
CA ASN A 86 16.18 23.87 -16.04
C ASN A 86 16.34 23.34 -14.60
N GLY A 87 16.14 22.03 -14.43
CA GLY A 87 16.27 21.35 -13.14
C GLY A 87 15.04 21.43 -12.22
N GLN A 88 15.23 20.86 -11.03
CA GLN A 88 14.16 20.65 -10.05
C GLN A 88 13.77 21.97 -9.33
N PRO A 89 12.50 22.13 -8.93
CA PRO A 89 12.07 23.33 -8.21
C PRO A 89 12.74 23.42 -6.83
N THR A 90 13.10 24.64 -6.43
CA THR A 90 13.61 24.90 -5.08
C THR A 90 12.46 24.92 -4.07
N PRO A 91 12.71 24.66 -2.77
CA PRO A 91 11.68 24.78 -1.73
C PRO A 91 10.96 26.13 -1.75
N LYS A 92 11.73 27.22 -1.94
CA LYS A 92 11.18 28.58 -2.06
C LYS A 92 10.25 28.72 -3.27
N ALA A 93 10.58 28.13 -4.41
CA ALA A 93 9.71 28.17 -5.58
C ALA A 93 8.40 27.41 -5.35
N ILE A 94 8.45 26.23 -4.72
CA ILE A 94 7.26 25.45 -4.34
C ILE A 94 6.37 26.25 -3.40
N GLU A 95 6.94 26.80 -2.33
CA GLU A 95 6.21 27.60 -1.35
C GLU A 95 5.57 28.84 -1.98
N THR A 96 6.33 29.57 -2.80
CA THR A 96 5.84 30.76 -3.50
C THR A 96 4.69 30.45 -4.46
N CYS A 97 4.73 29.28 -5.11
CA CYS A 97 3.72 28.87 -6.08
C CYS A 97 2.52 28.16 -5.43
N LYS A 98 2.61 27.80 -4.14
CA LYS A 98 1.53 27.14 -3.37
C LYS A 98 0.14 27.75 -3.55
N PRO A 99 -0.03 29.08 -3.49
CA PRO A 99 -1.36 29.68 -3.65
C PRO A 99 -2.05 29.34 -4.97
N HIS A 100 -1.29 29.11 -6.05
CA HIS A 100 -1.87 28.87 -7.38
C HIS A 100 -2.54 27.50 -7.49
N TRP A 101 -1.86 26.44 -7.09
CA TRP A 101 -2.44 25.10 -7.15
C TRP A 101 -3.44 24.85 -6.02
N MET A 102 -3.30 25.51 -4.87
CA MET A 102 -4.33 25.50 -3.81
C MET A 102 -5.63 26.16 -4.26
N GLU A 103 -5.57 27.24 -5.05
CA GLU A 103 -6.75 27.86 -5.65
C GLU A 103 -7.48 26.89 -6.58
N LEU A 104 -6.75 26.08 -7.37
CA LEU A 104 -7.35 25.04 -8.20
C LEU A 104 -8.05 23.96 -7.36
N VAL A 105 -7.40 23.49 -6.29
CA VAL A 105 -8.00 22.52 -5.36
C VAL A 105 -9.30 23.09 -4.78
N LYS A 106 -9.24 24.31 -4.22
CA LYS A 106 -10.40 24.98 -3.61
C LYS A 106 -11.54 25.20 -4.61
N LYS A 107 -11.20 25.65 -5.82
CA LYS A 107 -12.18 25.98 -6.87
C LYS A 107 -12.89 24.76 -7.41
N HIS A 108 -12.13 23.69 -7.68
CA HIS A 108 -12.66 22.52 -8.36
C HIS A 108 -13.10 21.42 -7.40
N ASN A 109 -12.60 21.41 -6.16
CA ASN A 109 -12.92 20.43 -5.11
C ASN A 109 -12.93 18.98 -5.66
N PRO A 110 -11.83 18.48 -6.24
CA PRO A 110 -11.80 17.17 -6.90
C PRO A 110 -12.23 16.04 -5.95
N LYS A 111 -12.71 14.91 -6.48
CA LYS A 111 -12.97 13.73 -5.64
C LYS A 111 -11.68 13.11 -5.13
N VAL A 112 -10.65 13.05 -5.98
CA VAL A 112 -9.32 12.50 -5.67
C VAL A 112 -8.23 13.40 -6.25
N ILE A 113 -7.09 13.49 -5.55
CA ILE A 113 -5.87 14.11 -6.07
C ILE A 113 -4.80 13.04 -6.31
N VAL A 114 -4.20 13.00 -7.49
CA VAL A 114 -3.02 12.15 -7.76
C VAL A 114 -1.78 13.02 -7.85
N VAL A 115 -0.79 12.72 -7.01
CA VAL A 115 0.45 13.49 -6.90
C VAL A 115 1.60 12.72 -7.55
N LEU A 116 2.20 13.33 -8.57
CA LEU A 116 3.21 12.70 -9.42
C LEU A 116 4.61 13.24 -9.12
N GLY A 117 5.42 12.39 -8.51
CA GLY A 117 6.83 12.65 -8.24
C GLY A 117 7.14 13.27 -6.88
N LYS A 118 8.44 13.25 -6.54
CA LYS A 118 8.94 13.61 -5.20
C LYS A 118 8.57 15.03 -4.80
N TYR A 119 8.89 16.02 -5.63
CA TYR A 119 8.72 17.44 -5.25
C TYR A 119 7.24 17.82 -5.15
N ALA A 120 6.37 17.22 -5.96
CA ALA A 120 4.93 17.37 -5.82
C ALA A 120 4.44 16.74 -4.51
N ALA A 121 4.93 15.56 -4.15
CA ALA A 121 4.63 14.91 -2.87
C ALA A 121 5.09 15.75 -1.67
N GLU A 122 6.31 16.33 -1.73
CA GLU A 122 6.82 17.22 -0.68
C GLU A 122 5.99 18.51 -0.56
N ALA A 123 5.55 19.08 -1.68
CA ALA A 123 4.69 20.27 -1.70
C ALA A 123 3.33 20.02 -1.04
N VAL A 124 2.73 18.85 -1.32
CA VAL A 124 1.42 18.45 -0.79
C VAL A 124 1.51 18.03 0.68
N LEU A 125 2.54 17.26 1.05
CA LEU A 125 2.70 16.74 2.41
C LEU A 125 3.36 17.74 3.38
N GLY A 126 3.88 18.85 2.88
CA GLY A 126 4.57 19.87 3.69
C GLY A 126 5.86 19.39 4.36
N LYS A 127 6.44 18.27 3.91
CA LYS A 127 7.66 17.67 4.48
C LYS A 127 8.48 16.96 3.41
N LYS A 128 9.78 16.82 3.66
CA LYS A 128 10.67 16.02 2.80
C LYS A 128 10.25 14.56 2.82
N VAL A 129 10.28 13.90 1.66
CA VAL A 129 9.92 12.48 1.54
C VAL A 129 10.90 11.72 0.64
N LYS A 130 11.06 10.42 0.91
CA LYS A 130 11.63 9.47 -0.04
C LYS A 130 10.47 8.93 -0.89
N LEU A 131 10.45 9.20 -2.18
CA LEU A 131 9.31 8.89 -3.06
C LEU A 131 8.92 7.40 -3.01
N ILE A 132 9.90 6.50 -3.02
CA ILE A 132 9.69 5.04 -2.89
C ILE A 132 8.90 4.64 -1.63
N ASN A 133 8.93 5.45 -0.58
CA ASN A 133 8.21 5.19 0.66
C ASN A 133 6.79 5.76 0.67
N VAL A 134 6.36 6.45 -0.38
CA VAL A 134 5.05 7.13 -0.46
C VAL A 134 4.25 6.64 -1.67
N VAL A 135 4.91 6.25 -2.77
CA VAL A 135 4.21 5.70 -3.95
C VAL A 135 3.37 4.47 -3.58
N GLY A 136 2.17 4.37 -4.15
CA GLY A 136 1.23 3.30 -3.85
C GLY A 136 0.51 3.47 -2.51
N GLN A 137 0.53 4.68 -1.93
CA GLN A 137 -0.26 5.06 -0.76
C GLN A 137 -1.39 5.99 -1.16
N SER A 138 -2.52 5.83 -0.47
CA SER A 138 -3.64 6.77 -0.44
C SER A 138 -3.76 7.34 0.98
N LEU A 139 -3.89 8.67 1.09
CA LEU A 139 -4.02 9.39 2.35
C LEU A 139 -5.19 10.37 2.27
N GLU A 140 -5.84 10.66 3.39
CA GLU A 140 -6.62 11.90 3.49
C GLU A 140 -5.65 13.05 3.76
N VAL A 141 -5.67 14.05 2.89
CA VAL A 141 -4.82 15.25 3.02
C VAL A 141 -5.70 16.48 3.17
N ASP A 142 -5.31 17.36 4.09
CA ASP A 142 -5.95 18.64 4.32
C ASP A 142 -5.43 19.69 3.33
N TYR A 143 -6.33 20.22 2.51
CA TYR A 143 -6.10 21.33 1.60
C TYR A 143 -6.87 22.58 2.05
N ASP A 144 -6.36 23.22 3.12
CA ASP A 144 -6.95 24.42 3.75
C ASP A 144 -8.42 24.21 4.19
N GLY A 145 -8.66 23.14 4.95
CA GLY A 145 -9.96 22.73 5.49
C GLY A 145 -10.73 21.74 4.62
N GLN A 146 -10.19 21.37 3.45
CA GLN A 146 -10.78 20.35 2.56
C GLN A 146 -9.99 19.05 2.68
N MET A 147 -10.56 18.05 3.35
CA MET A 147 -10.00 16.70 3.38
C MET A 147 -10.28 16.01 2.05
N ILE A 148 -9.25 15.77 1.25
CA ILE A 148 -9.37 15.12 -0.05
C ILE A 148 -8.48 13.86 -0.06
N PRO A 149 -8.99 12.71 -0.52
CA PRO A 149 -8.17 11.54 -0.79
C PRO A 149 -7.07 11.86 -1.81
N THR A 150 -5.83 11.55 -1.44
CA THR A 150 -4.64 11.83 -2.23
C THR A 150 -3.81 10.58 -2.42
N VAL A 151 -3.57 10.22 -3.68
CA VAL A 151 -2.76 9.06 -4.08
C VAL A 151 -1.42 9.53 -4.62
N PHE A 152 -0.34 8.88 -4.20
CA PHE A 152 1.02 9.26 -4.61
C PHE A 152 1.58 8.26 -5.61
N ASN A 153 2.18 8.78 -6.69
CA ASN A 153 2.69 7.95 -7.77
C ASN A 153 4.00 8.51 -8.36
N TYR A 154 4.71 7.68 -9.14
CA TYR A 154 5.84 8.10 -9.94
C TYR A 154 5.42 9.06 -11.06
N THR A 155 6.35 9.89 -11.52
CA THR A 155 6.11 10.70 -12.72
C THR A 155 6.04 9.80 -13.96
N PRO A 156 5.27 10.18 -14.98
CA PRO A 156 5.27 9.44 -16.25
C PRO A 156 6.68 9.37 -16.85
N ASP A 157 7.48 10.44 -16.74
CA ASP A 157 8.86 10.46 -17.26
C ASP A 157 9.76 9.43 -16.57
N HIS A 158 9.58 9.21 -15.25
CA HIS A 158 10.35 8.23 -14.51
C HIS A 158 10.03 6.80 -14.96
N VAL A 159 8.74 6.48 -15.10
CA VAL A 159 8.30 5.15 -15.57
C VAL A 159 8.69 4.93 -17.02
N TYR A 160 8.47 5.93 -17.87
CA TYR A 160 8.81 5.88 -19.30
C TYR A 160 10.32 5.70 -19.53
N SER A 161 11.18 6.17 -18.62
CA SER A 161 12.64 5.92 -18.69
C SER A 161 13.04 4.43 -18.53
N PHE A 162 12.10 3.59 -18.09
CA PHE A 162 12.24 2.14 -18.01
C PHE A 162 11.57 1.39 -19.17
N GLU A 163 10.96 2.08 -20.14
CA GLU A 163 10.30 1.43 -21.28
C GLU A 163 11.27 0.46 -22.00
N GLY A 164 10.80 -0.76 -22.25
CA GLY A 164 11.59 -1.83 -22.88
C GLY A 164 12.61 -2.54 -21.98
N LYS A 165 12.84 -2.07 -20.74
CA LYS A 165 13.69 -2.76 -19.76
C LYS A 165 12.89 -3.83 -19.02
N LYS A 166 13.51 -4.98 -18.75
CA LYS A 166 12.86 -6.12 -18.07
C LYS A 166 13.54 -6.45 -16.74
N GLY A 167 12.73 -6.83 -15.76
CA GLY A 167 13.15 -7.30 -14.44
C GLY A 167 13.67 -6.20 -13.51
N GLY A 168 13.84 -6.56 -12.23
CA GLY A 168 14.48 -5.71 -11.23
C GLY A 168 13.69 -4.45 -10.89
N GLU A 169 14.35 -3.29 -10.92
CA GLU A 169 13.75 -2.00 -10.55
C GLU A 169 12.69 -1.53 -11.55
N ALA A 170 12.86 -1.84 -12.84
CA ALA A 170 11.93 -1.46 -13.90
C ALA A 170 10.53 -2.04 -13.65
N GLU A 171 10.47 -3.36 -13.47
CA GLU A 171 9.23 -4.10 -13.22
C GLU A 171 8.56 -3.66 -11.90
N LYS A 172 9.35 -3.46 -10.83
CA LYS A 172 8.82 -2.96 -9.55
C LYS A 172 8.22 -1.56 -9.67
N THR A 173 8.88 -0.69 -10.44
CA THR A 173 8.45 0.69 -10.66
C THR A 173 7.17 0.73 -11.48
N GLU A 174 7.11 -0.03 -12.58
CA GLU A 174 5.93 -0.15 -13.43
C GLU A 174 4.75 -0.73 -12.66
N LYS A 175 4.96 -1.83 -11.93
CA LYS A 175 3.92 -2.44 -11.09
C LYS A 175 3.36 -1.46 -10.07
N LEU A 176 4.21 -0.77 -9.30
CA LEU A 176 3.76 0.22 -8.32
C LEU A 176 3.03 1.40 -8.98
N TRP A 177 3.41 1.74 -10.21
CA TRP A 177 2.78 2.81 -10.94
C TRP A 177 1.34 2.46 -11.35
N PHE A 178 1.12 1.24 -11.87
CA PHE A 178 -0.22 0.72 -12.16
C PHE A 178 -1.04 0.47 -10.89
N ASP A 179 -0.45 -0.14 -9.85
CA ASP A 179 -1.11 -0.37 -8.56
C ASP A 179 -1.68 0.95 -7.98
N SER A 180 -1.00 2.09 -8.22
CA SER A 180 -1.45 3.41 -7.76
C SER A 180 -2.65 3.96 -8.55
N TRP A 181 -2.78 3.59 -9.83
CA TRP A 181 -3.96 3.92 -10.63
C TRP A 181 -5.15 3.05 -10.25
N ASP A 182 -4.94 1.77 -9.96
CA ASP A 182 -5.98 0.89 -9.40
C ASP A 182 -6.50 1.45 -8.06
N ILE A 183 -5.58 1.88 -7.18
CA ILE A 183 -5.95 2.58 -5.94
C ILE A 183 -6.78 3.84 -6.23
N THR A 184 -6.41 4.61 -7.26
CA THR A 184 -7.14 5.82 -7.64
C THR A 184 -8.57 5.49 -8.06
N GLN A 185 -8.74 4.46 -8.89
CA GLN A 185 -10.06 3.99 -9.32
C GLN A 185 -10.89 3.50 -8.12
N ASP A 186 -10.31 2.67 -7.24
CA ASP A 186 -11.00 2.20 -6.03
C ASP A 186 -11.49 3.35 -5.16
N VAL A 187 -10.66 4.38 -4.97
CA VAL A 187 -11.03 5.56 -4.18
C VAL A 187 -12.11 6.39 -4.88
N LEU A 188 -12.10 6.48 -6.20
CA LEU A 188 -13.16 7.15 -6.96
C LEU A 188 -14.51 6.44 -6.84
N GLU A 189 -14.50 5.11 -6.88
CA GLU A 189 -15.71 4.28 -6.84
C GLU A 189 -16.29 4.15 -5.43
N ARG A 190 -15.43 3.94 -4.42
CA ARG A 190 -15.83 3.50 -3.08
C ARG A 190 -15.49 4.50 -1.98
N GLY A 191 -14.71 5.54 -2.30
CA GLY A 191 -14.14 6.45 -1.33
C GLY A 191 -12.93 5.87 -0.60
N LEU A 192 -12.25 6.72 0.15
CA LEU A 192 -11.17 6.30 1.05
C LEU A 192 -11.75 6.10 2.46
N SER A 193 -11.55 4.90 3.02
CA SER A 193 -12.05 4.58 4.35
C SER A 193 -11.00 4.88 5.41
N LYS A 194 -11.45 5.19 6.63
CA LYS A 194 -10.55 5.35 7.77
C LYS A 194 -9.92 4.01 8.11
N LYS A 195 -8.64 4.05 8.49
CA LYS A 195 -7.93 2.90 9.03
C LYS A 195 -8.60 2.45 10.34
N PRO A 196 -8.87 1.15 10.53
CA PRO A 196 -9.47 0.66 11.76
C PRO A 196 -8.52 0.79 12.95
N ASP A 197 -9.10 0.90 14.14
CA ASP A 197 -8.35 0.77 15.39
C ASP A 197 -7.97 -0.69 15.63
N VAL A 198 -6.74 -0.90 16.12
CA VAL A 198 -6.22 -2.22 16.44
C VAL A 198 -5.67 -2.26 17.86
N GLN A 199 -5.67 -3.45 18.46
CA GLN A 199 -5.16 -3.66 19.80
C GLN A 199 -3.72 -4.19 19.77
N ILE A 200 -2.81 -3.46 20.41
CA ILE A 200 -1.43 -3.90 20.61
C ILE A 200 -1.25 -4.41 22.05
N LEU A 201 -0.73 -5.63 22.20
CA LEU A 201 -0.48 -6.25 23.50
C LEU A 201 1.02 -6.34 23.74
N THR A 202 1.52 -5.56 24.70
CA THR A 202 2.95 -5.49 25.01
C THR A 202 3.33 -6.14 26.34
N THR A 203 2.36 -6.55 27.16
CA THR A 203 2.65 -7.17 28.46
C THR A 203 2.28 -8.65 28.44
N PHE A 204 3.10 -9.48 29.10
CA PHE A 204 2.87 -10.93 29.16
C PHE A 204 1.47 -11.28 29.66
N SER A 205 0.97 -10.60 30.69
CA SER A 205 -0.37 -10.82 31.25
C SER A 205 -1.48 -10.62 30.21
N ARG A 206 -1.41 -9.52 29.44
CA ARG A 206 -2.42 -9.24 28.40
C ARG A 206 -2.32 -10.21 27.23
N CYS A 207 -1.10 -10.55 26.79
CA CYS A 207 -0.92 -11.58 25.75
C CYS A 207 -1.51 -12.92 26.22
N ASN A 208 -1.22 -13.32 27.46
CA ASN A 208 -1.72 -14.55 28.03
C ASN A 208 -3.25 -14.57 28.17
N GLN A 209 -3.86 -13.45 28.55
CA GLN A 209 -5.31 -13.30 28.62
C GLN A 209 -5.95 -13.42 27.22
N PHE A 210 -5.37 -12.76 26.21
CA PHE A 210 -5.86 -12.85 24.85
C PHE A 210 -5.75 -14.28 24.29
N LEU A 211 -4.62 -14.95 24.49
CA LEU A 211 -4.44 -16.34 24.06
C LEU A 211 -5.39 -17.30 24.79
N ASN A 212 -5.68 -17.07 26.08
CA ASN A 212 -6.73 -17.82 26.78
C ASN A 212 -8.09 -17.63 26.11
N PHE A 213 -8.50 -16.39 25.87
CA PHE A 213 -9.75 -16.06 25.20
C PHE A 213 -9.84 -16.75 23.82
N LEU A 214 -8.80 -16.61 23.00
CA LEU A 214 -8.78 -17.18 21.66
C LEU A 214 -8.87 -18.72 21.70
N GLN A 215 -8.26 -19.35 22.71
CA GLN A 215 -8.26 -20.80 22.87
C GLN A 215 -9.59 -21.34 23.43
N LEU A 216 -10.18 -20.66 24.42
CA LEU A 216 -11.27 -21.22 25.23
C LEU A 216 -12.63 -20.64 24.87
N ASP A 217 -12.68 -19.36 24.49
CA ASP A 217 -13.92 -18.58 24.46
C ASP A 217 -14.31 -18.13 23.05
N TYR A 218 -13.44 -18.30 22.04
CA TYR A 218 -13.69 -17.86 20.67
C TYR A 218 -13.77 -19.03 19.69
N ASP A 219 -14.93 -19.26 19.08
CA ASP A 219 -15.15 -20.37 18.14
C ASP A 219 -15.27 -19.94 16.66
N GLY A 220 -15.26 -18.64 16.38
CA GLY A 220 -15.27 -18.11 15.01
C GLY A 220 -13.97 -18.40 14.25
N CYS A 221 -13.95 -18.02 12.96
CA CYS A 221 -12.72 -18.04 12.18
C CYS A 221 -11.75 -16.96 12.68
N PHE A 222 -10.45 -17.19 12.53
CA PHE A 222 -9.45 -16.17 12.79
C PHE A 222 -8.29 -16.31 11.81
N SER A 223 -7.72 -15.18 11.44
CA SER A 223 -6.47 -15.14 10.69
C SER A 223 -5.28 -14.96 11.63
N TYR A 224 -4.10 -15.30 11.14
CA TYR A 224 -2.87 -14.83 11.76
C TYR A 224 -1.79 -14.54 10.71
N ASP A 225 -0.94 -13.58 11.06
CA ASP A 225 0.20 -13.16 10.26
C ASP A 225 1.47 -13.09 11.15
N TYR A 226 2.61 -13.41 10.55
CA TYR A 226 3.91 -13.43 11.23
C TYR A 226 4.87 -12.42 10.64
N GLU A 227 5.26 -11.47 11.48
CA GLU A 227 6.46 -10.67 11.21
C GLU A 227 7.68 -11.47 11.65
N ALA A 228 8.34 -12.07 10.67
CA ALA A 228 9.49 -12.92 10.91
C ALA A 228 10.82 -12.21 10.62
N TRP A 229 11.89 -12.76 11.20
CA TRP A 229 13.25 -12.35 10.93
C TRP A 229 14.18 -13.56 10.84
N GLY A 230 15.18 -13.46 9.97
CA GLY A 230 16.26 -14.42 9.78
C GLY A 230 17.52 -13.70 9.31
N ASP A 231 18.53 -14.43 8.81
CA ASP A 231 19.76 -13.83 8.30
C ASP A 231 19.45 -12.75 7.26
N LYS A 232 20.01 -11.54 7.47
CA LYS A 232 19.80 -10.33 6.65
C LYS A 232 20.08 -10.54 5.17
N ASN A 233 20.84 -11.57 4.81
CA ASN A 233 21.22 -11.85 3.42
C ASN A 233 20.23 -12.75 2.68
N THR A 234 19.16 -13.23 3.33
CA THR A 234 18.23 -14.20 2.72
C THR A 234 16.81 -13.65 2.63
N LEU A 235 16.18 -13.87 1.46
CA LEU A 235 14.78 -13.52 1.20
C LEU A 235 13.78 -14.51 1.82
N LYS A 236 14.27 -15.54 2.51
CA LYS A 236 13.49 -16.65 3.08
C LYS A 236 13.90 -16.87 4.55
N PRO A 237 13.45 -16.00 5.47
CA PRO A 237 13.89 -16.05 6.86
C PRO A 237 13.61 -17.40 7.53
N GLU A 238 12.56 -18.09 7.11
CA GLU A 238 12.13 -19.40 7.62
C GLU A 238 13.14 -20.52 7.34
N LEU A 239 14.04 -20.33 6.38
CA LEU A 239 15.12 -21.26 6.05
C LEU A 239 16.41 -20.99 6.84
N CYS A 240 16.44 -19.93 7.65
CA CYS A 240 17.63 -19.54 8.42
C CYS A 240 17.75 -20.29 9.74
N ASN A 241 18.97 -20.37 10.25
CA ASN A 241 19.23 -20.88 11.60
C ASN A 241 18.81 -19.90 12.70
N GLU A 242 18.90 -18.60 12.44
CA GLU A 242 18.51 -17.54 13.40
C GLU A 242 17.03 -17.14 13.29
N PHE A 243 16.19 -17.99 12.70
CA PHE A 243 14.78 -17.71 12.47
C PHE A 243 14.04 -17.36 13.76
N LYS A 244 13.29 -16.25 13.71
CA LYS A 244 12.48 -15.72 14.80
C LYS A 244 11.13 -15.26 14.26
N ILE A 245 10.07 -15.52 15.03
CA ILE A 245 8.77 -14.88 14.82
C ILE A 245 8.71 -13.70 15.79
N LEU A 246 8.99 -12.50 15.31
CA LEU A 246 9.10 -11.31 16.16
C LEU A 246 7.76 -10.93 16.77
N THR A 247 6.71 -10.89 15.94
CA THR A 247 5.34 -10.59 16.37
C THR A 247 4.34 -11.46 15.65
N ILE A 248 3.17 -11.64 16.27
CA ILE A 248 2.02 -12.35 15.71
C ILE A 248 0.85 -11.37 15.68
N GLY A 249 0.26 -11.17 14.51
CA GLY A 249 -0.98 -10.46 14.30
C GLY A 249 -2.10 -11.46 14.15
N VAL A 250 -3.28 -11.13 14.68
CA VAL A 250 -4.46 -11.99 14.69
C VAL A 250 -5.66 -11.13 14.33
N GLY A 251 -6.36 -11.52 13.27
CA GLY A 251 -7.66 -10.96 12.90
C GLY A 251 -8.79 -11.86 13.34
N TYR A 252 -9.82 -11.32 13.97
CA TYR A 252 -11.02 -12.07 14.35
C TYR A 252 -12.21 -11.13 14.55
N ASN A 253 -13.40 -11.49 14.04
CA ASN A 253 -14.65 -10.76 14.28
C ASN A 253 -14.51 -9.22 14.16
N GLY A 254 -13.94 -8.76 13.05
CA GLY A 254 -13.69 -7.34 12.78
C GLY A 254 -12.64 -6.65 13.67
N LYS A 255 -11.82 -7.42 14.41
CA LYS A 255 -10.78 -6.91 15.31
C LYS A 255 -9.40 -7.38 14.91
N GLY A 256 -8.44 -6.46 14.90
CA GLY A 256 -7.01 -6.76 14.80
C GLY A 256 -6.34 -6.70 16.16
N VAL A 257 -5.62 -7.75 16.53
CA VAL A 257 -4.81 -7.81 17.76
C VAL A 257 -3.41 -8.28 17.40
N SER A 258 -2.37 -7.73 18.02
CA SER A 258 -1.02 -8.27 17.87
C SER A 258 -0.23 -8.30 19.17
N PHE A 259 0.73 -9.20 19.24
CA PHE A 259 1.62 -9.36 20.38
C PHE A 259 3.04 -9.81 19.96
N PRO A 260 4.08 -9.46 20.73
CA PRO A 260 5.43 -9.93 20.47
C PRO A 260 5.61 -11.37 20.93
N LEU A 261 6.46 -12.12 20.23
CA LEU A 261 6.93 -13.44 20.65
C LEU A 261 8.46 -13.44 20.81
N ASP A 262 9.21 -13.41 19.72
CA ASP A 262 10.69 -13.45 19.72
C ASP A 262 11.33 -12.06 19.54
N TYR A 263 10.57 -10.98 19.76
CA TYR A 263 11.11 -9.61 19.63
C TYR A 263 12.24 -9.35 20.65
N PRO A 264 13.41 -8.83 20.24
CA PRO A 264 14.58 -8.70 21.11
C PRO A 264 14.32 -7.88 22.37
N ASN A 265 14.87 -8.34 23.50
CA ASN A 265 14.87 -7.64 24.80
C ASN A 265 13.48 -7.24 25.33
N HIS A 266 12.40 -7.90 24.85
CA HIS A 266 11.04 -7.57 25.28
C HIS A 266 10.48 -8.53 26.33
N PHE A 267 10.50 -9.85 26.05
CA PHE A 267 10.11 -10.89 27.00
C PHE A 267 11.31 -11.74 27.43
N ASN A 268 11.29 -12.23 28.67
CA ASN A 268 12.29 -13.19 29.13
C ASN A 268 12.01 -14.60 28.58
N GLN A 269 13.01 -15.49 28.63
CA GLN A 269 12.91 -16.85 28.07
C GLN A 269 11.72 -17.65 28.62
N SER A 270 11.38 -17.50 29.90
CA SER A 270 10.23 -18.20 30.51
C SER A 270 8.90 -17.71 29.93
N GLN A 271 8.76 -16.40 29.75
CA GLN A 271 7.57 -15.80 29.14
C GLN A 271 7.43 -16.21 27.68
N ILE A 272 8.52 -16.15 26.90
CA ILE A 272 8.53 -16.59 25.50
C ILE A 272 8.09 -18.04 25.41
N LYS A 273 8.69 -18.94 26.20
CA LYS A 273 8.33 -20.36 26.23
C LYS A 273 6.84 -20.57 26.51
N LYS A 274 6.27 -19.90 27.52
CA LYS A 274 4.84 -20.01 27.85
C LYS A 274 3.93 -19.50 26.74
N LEU A 275 4.28 -18.38 26.09
CA LEU A 275 3.52 -17.85 24.96
C LEU A 275 3.61 -18.78 23.75
N THR A 276 4.80 -19.31 23.45
CA THR A 276 5.02 -20.32 22.41
C THR A 276 4.14 -21.55 22.66
N GLU A 277 4.18 -22.14 23.86
CA GLU A 277 3.37 -23.33 24.18
C GLU A 277 1.86 -23.08 24.02
N ARG A 278 1.38 -21.89 24.38
CA ARG A 278 -0.03 -21.50 24.22
C ARG A 278 -0.41 -21.31 22.76
N TRP A 279 0.40 -20.57 22.01
CA TRP A 279 0.17 -20.35 20.58
C TRP A 279 0.21 -21.67 19.80
N THR A 280 1.21 -22.52 20.04
CA THR A 280 1.31 -23.88 19.52
C THR A 280 0.04 -24.68 19.82
N ARG A 281 -0.49 -24.60 21.03
CA ARG A 281 -1.74 -25.29 21.39
C ARG A 281 -2.92 -24.77 20.56
N ILE A 282 -3.09 -23.46 20.45
CA ILE A 282 -4.17 -22.83 19.66
C ILE A 282 -4.13 -23.32 18.22
N ILE A 283 -3.01 -23.12 17.52
CA ILE A 283 -2.93 -23.45 16.08
C ILE A 283 -3.03 -24.97 15.84
N LYS A 284 -2.67 -25.80 16.83
CA LYS A 284 -2.80 -27.27 16.77
C LYS A 284 -4.23 -27.75 17.00
N THR A 285 -4.87 -27.29 18.07
CA THR A 285 -6.07 -27.94 18.62
C THR A 285 -7.37 -27.20 18.31
N LYS A 286 -7.32 -25.93 17.90
CA LYS A 286 -8.57 -25.22 17.54
C LYS A 286 -9.18 -25.83 16.29
N ASN A 287 -10.48 -26.12 16.39
CA ASN A 287 -11.31 -26.54 15.26
C ASN A 287 -11.79 -25.35 14.41
N SER A 288 -11.63 -24.12 14.91
CA SER A 288 -11.85 -22.90 14.13
C SER A 288 -11.07 -22.91 12.83
N ILE A 289 -11.68 -22.29 11.82
CA ILE A 289 -11.05 -21.97 10.55
C ILE A 289 -9.90 -21.01 10.83
N GLN A 290 -8.70 -21.43 10.43
CA GLN A 290 -7.47 -20.65 10.58
C GLN A 290 -7.04 -20.14 9.20
N ILE A 291 -6.73 -18.86 9.13
CA ILE A 291 -6.56 -18.14 7.86
C ILE A 291 -5.16 -17.50 7.84
N ALA A 292 -4.53 -17.51 6.67
CA ALA A 292 -3.33 -16.77 6.38
C ALA A 292 -3.46 -16.09 5.02
N HIS A 293 -2.64 -15.07 4.77
CA HIS A 293 -2.63 -14.45 3.46
C HIS A 293 -1.85 -15.26 2.43
N TYR A 294 -0.72 -15.84 2.84
CA TYR A 294 0.12 -16.69 2.01
C TYR A 294 0.50 -17.96 2.78
N ALA A 295 -0.46 -18.86 2.95
CA ALA A 295 -0.39 -19.98 3.89
C ALA A 295 0.88 -20.82 3.81
N LYS A 296 1.49 -20.96 2.61
CA LYS A 296 2.78 -21.65 2.44
C LYS A 296 3.87 -21.05 3.33
N PHE A 297 3.92 -19.74 3.51
CA PHE A 297 4.88 -19.08 4.39
C PHE A 297 4.60 -19.39 5.86
N GLU A 298 3.37 -19.23 6.34
CA GLU A 298 2.98 -19.55 7.71
C GLU A 298 3.19 -21.03 8.02
N HIS A 299 2.94 -21.93 7.06
CA HIS A 299 3.22 -23.36 7.21
C HIS A 299 4.70 -23.61 7.51
N LYS A 300 5.62 -23.01 6.74
CA LYS A 300 7.05 -23.16 6.98
C LYS A 300 7.49 -22.55 8.31
N CYS A 301 6.98 -21.36 8.64
CA CYS A 301 7.23 -20.71 9.92
C CYS A 301 6.79 -21.61 11.09
N ASN A 302 5.61 -22.21 10.96
CA ASN A 302 5.04 -23.11 11.95
C ASN A 302 5.88 -24.38 12.11
N ILE A 303 6.28 -25.03 11.01
CA ILE A 303 7.16 -26.21 11.05
C ILE A 303 8.49 -25.86 11.71
N LYS A 304 9.12 -24.75 11.31
CA LYS A 304 10.42 -24.32 11.83
C LYS A 304 10.38 -23.94 13.31
N ARG A 305 9.36 -23.18 13.75
CA ARG A 305 9.30 -22.64 15.12
C ARG A 305 8.62 -23.57 16.12
N PHE A 306 7.61 -24.32 15.68
CA PHE A 306 6.72 -25.11 16.54
C PHE A 306 6.76 -26.61 16.24
N GLY A 307 7.43 -27.04 15.16
CA GLY A 307 7.60 -28.44 14.79
C GLY A 307 6.39 -29.08 14.12
N PHE A 308 5.36 -28.31 13.78
CA PHE A 308 4.18 -28.81 13.07
C PHE A 308 3.47 -27.67 12.34
N THR A 309 2.54 -28.01 11.43
CA THR A 309 1.56 -27.06 10.93
C THR A 309 0.24 -27.78 10.60
N LYS A 310 -0.87 -27.05 10.64
CA LYS A 310 -2.21 -27.51 10.25
C LYS A 310 -2.61 -26.81 8.96
N TYR A 311 -3.54 -27.38 8.20
CA TYR A 311 -4.22 -26.74 7.07
C TYR A 311 -4.69 -25.32 7.40
N LEU A 312 -4.46 -24.38 6.49
CA LEU A 312 -4.87 -22.98 6.59
C LEU A 312 -5.66 -22.58 5.35
N HIS A 313 -6.65 -21.72 5.56
CA HIS A 313 -7.30 -20.95 4.51
C HIS A 313 -6.38 -19.85 4.00
N ASP A 314 -6.31 -19.69 2.68
CA ASP A 314 -5.33 -18.83 2.03
C ASP A 314 -6.06 -17.77 1.19
N THR A 315 -5.98 -16.51 1.62
CA THR A 315 -6.70 -15.42 0.94
C THR A 315 -6.08 -15.01 -0.39
N MET A 316 -4.77 -15.23 -0.59
CA MET A 316 -4.13 -15.05 -1.89
C MET A 316 -4.62 -16.12 -2.88
N LEU A 317 -4.78 -17.37 -2.45
CA LEU A 317 -5.33 -18.44 -3.27
C LEU A 317 -6.82 -18.27 -3.53
N ILE A 318 -7.61 -17.76 -2.57
CA ILE A 318 -9.00 -17.34 -2.82
C ILE A 318 -9.03 -16.34 -3.97
N MET A 319 -8.20 -15.30 -3.92
CA MET A 319 -8.12 -14.31 -5.00
C MET A 319 -7.71 -14.94 -6.33
N ASN A 320 -6.73 -15.85 -6.31
CA ASN A 320 -6.28 -16.55 -7.51
C ASN A 320 -7.38 -17.42 -8.16
N VAL A 321 -8.30 -17.97 -7.37
CA VAL A 321 -9.47 -18.71 -7.89
C VAL A 321 -10.51 -17.77 -8.47
N ILE A 322 -10.73 -16.59 -7.86
CA ILE A 322 -11.66 -15.57 -8.36
C ILE A 322 -11.14 -14.96 -9.67
N ASN A 323 -9.86 -14.61 -9.71
CA ASN A 323 -9.20 -14.03 -10.86
C ASN A 323 -7.70 -14.37 -10.81
N GLU A 324 -7.28 -15.27 -11.69
CA GLU A 324 -5.89 -15.75 -11.75
C GLU A 324 -4.87 -14.68 -12.12
N LEU A 325 -5.32 -13.59 -12.77
CA LEU A 325 -4.50 -12.46 -13.20
C LEU A 325 -4.45 -11.33 -12.15
N ALA A 326 -5.23 -11.45 -11.07
CA ALA A 326 -5.28 -10.41 -10.06
C ALA A 326 -3.98 -10.31 -9.25
N PRO A 327 -3.64 -9.11 -8.76
CA PRO A 327 -2.50 -8.93 -7.86
C PRO A 327 -2.64 -9.76 -6.59
N SER A 328 -1.53 -10.31 -6.12
CA SER A 328 -1.49 -11.26 -5.00
C SER A 328 -1.18 -10.64 -3.64
N SER A 329 -0.77 -9.36 -3.56
CA SER A 329 -0.40 -8.75 -2.28
C SER A 329 -1.63 -8.48 -1.41
N LEU A 330 -1.51 -8.61 -0.08
CA LEU A 330 -2.61 -8.46 0.88
C LEU A 330 -3.42 -7.17 0.68
N GLY A 331 -2.74 -6.03 0.58
CA GLY A 331 -3.42 -4.76 0.34
C GLY A 331 -4.14 -4.68 -1.01
N ALA A 332 -3.67 -5.35 -2.06
CA ALA A 332 -4.34 -5.37 -3.36
C ALA A 332 -5.56 -6.30 -3.35
N VAL A 333 -5.44 -7.47 -2.74
CA VAL A 333 -6.58 -8.37 -2.51
C VAL A 333 -7.62 -7.68 -1.63
N GLY A 334 -7.21 -7.01 -0.56
CA GLY A 334 -8.09 -6.23 0.31
C GLY A 334 -8.91 -5.20 -0.46
N ARG A 335 -8.25 -4.44 -1.35
CA ARG A 335 -8.94 -3.48 -2.21
C ARG A 335 -9.96 -4.12 -3.14
N HIS A 336 -9.68 -5.28 -3.71
CA HIS A 336 -10.66 -6.01 -4.51
C HIS A 336 -11.99 -6.20 -3.75
N PHE A 337 -11.90 -6.52 -2.46
CA PHE A 337 -13.05 -6.68 -1.55
C PHE A 337 -13.55 -5.38 -0.88
N GLY A 338 -13.07 -4.22 -1.34
CA GLY A 338 -13.51 -2.89 -0.89
C GLY A 338 -12.78 -2.35 0.36
N PHE A 339 -11.66 -2.96 0.76
CA PHE A 339 -10.87 -2.48 1.90
C PHE A 339 -9.76 -1.54 1.43
N SER A 340 -10.09 -0.24 1.35
CA SER A 340 -9.18 0.85 1.00
C SER A 340 -8.94 1.76 2.20
N TRP A 341 -8.07 1.35 3.12
CA TRP A 341 -7.78 2.10 4.34
C TRP A 341 -6.73 3.20 4.10
N SER A 342 -7.07 4.43 4.47
CA SER A 342 -6.18 5.58 4.45
C SER A 342 -4.90 5.29 5.23
N GLY A 343 -3.75 5.39 4.56
CA GLY A 343 -2.43 5.24 5.18
C GLY A 343 -2.04 3.81 5.57
N TYR A 344 -2.75 2.78 5.10
CA TYR A 344 -2.43 1.37 5.42
C TYR A 344 -0.94 1.02 5.20
N LYS A 345 -0.38 1.35 4.03
CA LYS A 345 1.04 1.06 3.71
C LYS A 345 2.05 2.06 4.27
N VAL A 346 1.62 3.15 4.92
CA VAL A 346 2.55 4.16 5.49
C VAL A 346 3.42 3.54 6.57
N GLU A 347 2.82 2.66 7.37
CA GLU A 347 3.52 2.00 8.47
C GLU A 347 4.55 0.99 7.96
N MET A 348 4.38 0.42 6.76
CA MET A 348 5.32 -0.53 6.17
C MET A 348 6.69 0.05 5.87
N SER A 349 6.81 1.37 5.75
CA SER A 349 8.08 2.00 5.35
C SER A 349 9.19 1.67 6.36
N GLY A 350 10.18 0.91 5.89
CA GLY A 350 11.33 0.42 6.66
C GLY A 350 11.12 -0.90 7.41
N ILE A 351 9.88 -1.40 7.55
CA ILE A 351 9.59 -2.65 8.26
C ILE A 351 10.13 -3.84 7.48
N GLN A 352 9.73 -3.99 6.21
CA GLN A 352 10.05 -5.16 5.39
C GLN A 352 11.56 -5.35 5.14
N GLN A 353 12.36 -4.28 5.25
CA GLN A 353 13.80 -4.35 5.06
C GLN A 353 14.55 -4.73 6.34
N ASN A 354 13.99 -4.41 7.51
CA ASN A 354 14.68 -4.59 8.79
C ASN A 354 13.69 -4.67 9.97
N PRO A 355 12.84 -5.70 10.03
CA PRO A 355 11.75 -5.76 10.99
C PRO A 355 12.29 -5.84 12.44
N ILE A 356 13.46 -6.46 12.64
CA ILE A 356 14.12 -6.56 13.95
C ILE A 356 14.53 -5.21 14.55
N ASN A 357 14.81 -4.19 13.72
CA ASN A 357 15.17 -2.85 14.18
C ASN A 357 14.00 -1.85 14.12
N THR A 358 12.82 -2.30 13.72
CA THR A 358 11.61 -1.47 13.69
C THR A 358 11.09 -1.29 15.11
N PRO A 359 10.71 -0.07 15.54
CA PRO A 359 10.10 0.13 16.86
C PRO A 359 8.91 -0.81 17.10
N LEU A 360 8.92 -1.56 18.20
CA LEU A 360 7.94 -2.61 18.49
C LEU A 360 6.48 -2.17 18.30
N LYS A 361 6.11 -0.98 18.80
CA LYS A 361 4.74 -0.45 18.67
C LYS A 361 4.30 -0.33 17.20
N LYS A 362 5.22 0.06 16.32
CA LYS A 362 4.96 0.22 14.88
C LYS A 362 4.81 -1.15 14.20
N LEU A 363 5.68 -2.11 14.55
CA LEU A 363 5.61 -3.49 14.05
C LEU A 363 4.32 -4.18 14.48
N LEU A 364 3.94 -4.05 15.75
CA LEU A 364 2.68 -4.58 16.29
C LEU A 364 1.47 -3.97 15.61
N HIS A 365 1.44 -2.65 15.44
CA HIS A 365 0.31 -1.97 14.81
C HIS A 365 0.11 -2.46 13.36
N TYR A 366 1.21 -2.53 12.59
CA TYR A 366 1.19 -3.07 11.23
C TYR A 366 0.69 -4.52 11.18
N ASN A 367 1.27 -5.42 11.98
CA ASN A 367 0.90 -6.83 11.98
C ASN A 367 -0.57 -7.05 12.42
N ALA A 368 -1.08 -6.24 13.37
CA ALA A 368 -2.49 -6.33 13.75
C ALA A 368 -3.45 -5.94 12.61
N LEU A 369 -3.06 -4.97 11.76
CA LEU A 369 -3.83 -4.60 10.57
C LEU A 369 -3.81 -5.70 9.51
N ASP A 370 -2.66 -6.36 9.31
CA ASP A 370 -2.52 -7.45 8.34
C ASP A 370 -3.35 -8.67 8.77
N GLY A 371 -3.31 -9.02 10.07
CA GLY A 371 -4.23 -9.98 10.65
C GLY A 371 -5.69 -9.61 10.37
N LEU A 372 -6.13 -8.41 10.77
CA LEU A 372 -7.51 -7.95 10.54
C LEU A 372 -7.92 -8.05 9.06
N LEU A 373 -7.12 -7.46 8.16
CA LEU A 373 -7.41 -7.42 6.73
C LEU A 373 -7.51 -8.83 6.14
N CYS A 374 -6.63 -9.74 6.56
CA CYS A 374 -6.66 -11.13 6.12
C CYS A 374 -7.96 -11.84 6.55
N CYS A 375 -8.45 -11.60 7.77
CA CYS A 375 -9.71 -12.18 8.25
C CYS A 375 -10.91 -11.64 7.45
N GLU A 376 -10.95 -10.32 7.25
CA GLU A 376 -11.99 -9.61 6.49
C GLU A 376 -12.06 -10.04 5.01
N ILE A 377 -10.90 -10.24 4.38
CA ILE A 377 -10.83 -10.77 3.02
C ILE A 377 -11.38 -12.19 2.96
N TYR A 378 -11.06 -13.04 3.92
CA TYR A 378 -11.54 -14.42 3.94
C TYR A 378 -13.07 -14.47 4.03
N GLU A 379 -13.66 -13.72 4.96
CA GLU A 379 -15.11 -13.71 5.17
C GLU A 379 -15.85 -13.28 3.90
N LYS A 380 -15.38 -12.25 3.18
CA LYS A 380 -15.99 -11.86 1.91
C LYS A 380 -15.63 -12.76 0.73
N GLY A 381 -14.39 -13.27 0.73
CA GLY A 381 -13.82 -13.98 -0.40
C GLY A 381 -14.32 -15.41 -0.53
N ILE A 382 -14.63 -16.07 0.60
CA ILE A 382 -15.19 -17.41 0.56
C ILE A 382 -16.63 -17.42 0.00
N ASP A 383 -17.41 -16.38 0.32
CA ASP A 383 -18.82 -16.25 -0.05
C ASP A 383 -19.05 -16.06 -1.56
N VAL A 384 -18.03 -15.63 -2.30
CA VAL A 384 -18.12 -15.41 -3.76
C VAL A 384 -17.70 -16.62 -4.59
N LEU A 385 -17.20 -17.68 -3.95
CA LEU A 385 -16.75 -18.89 -4.66
C LEU A 385 -17.90 -19.84 -4.97
N THR A 386 -17.88 -20.42 -6.17
CA THR A 386 -18.76 -21.55 -6.53
C THR A 386 -18.28 -22.84 -5.86
N ASP A 387 -19.11 -23.89 -5.86
CA ASP A 387 -18.73 -25.21 -5.35
C ASP A 387 -17.45 -25.76 -6.01
N ASP A 388 -17.30 -25.57 -7.32
CA ASP A 388 -16.09 -25.98 -8.04
C ASP A 388 -14.90 -25.08 -7.70
N GLY A 389 -15.13 -23.78 -7.52
CA GLY A 389 -14.13 -22.85 -6.98
C GLY A 389 -13.61 -23.29 -5.60
N LEU A 390 -14.50 -23.72 -4.70
CA LEU A 390 -14.15 -24.25 -3.38
C LEU A 390 -13.34 -25.54 -3.47
N LYS A 391 -13.67 -26.46 -4.39
CA LYS A 391 -12.87 -27.68 -4.63
C LYS A 391 -11.46 -27.34 -5.13
N ILE A 392 -11.35 -26.44 -6.11
CA ILE A 392 -10.05 -25.99 -6.66
C ILE A 392 -9.22 -25.32 -5.57
N LEU A 393 -9.84 -24.44 -4.79
CA LEU A 393 -9.22 -23.77 -3.67
C LEU A 393 -8.68 -24.78 -2.65
N HIS A 394 -9.50 -25.78 -2.28
CA HIS A 394 -9.08 -26.85 -1.36
C HIS A 394 -7.86 -27.61 -1.89
N MET A 395 -7.84 -27.97 -3.18
CA MET A 395 -6.68 -28.60 -3.82
C MET A 395 -5.42 -27.73 -3.75
N LYS A 396 -5.53 -26.44 -4.12
CA LYS A 396 -4.40 -25.49 -4.09
C LYS A 396 -3.84 -25.31 -2.68
N GLN A 397 -4.70 -25.23 -1.67
CA GLN A 397 -4.28 -25.10 -0.27
C GLN A 397 -3.61 -26.38 0.27
N ASN A 398 -4.12 -27.57 -0.07
CA ASN A 398 -3.45 -28.83 0.29
C ASN A 398 -2.07 -28.93 -0.39
N TYR A 399 -1.96 -28.49 -1.64
CA TYR A 399 -0.69 -28.42 -2.33
C TYR A 399 0.29 -27.46 -1.63
N ALA A 400 -0.16 -26.27 -1.22
CA ALA A 400 0.66 -25.32 -0.47
C ALA A 400 1.18 -25.90 0.86
N LEU A 401 0.33 -26.62 1.60
CA LEU A 401 0.70 -27.33 2.83
C LEU A 401 1.78 -28.39 2.58
N HIS A 402 1.56 -29.30 1.63
CA HIS A 402 2.53 -30.35 1.32
C HIS A 402 3.84 -29.79 0.78
N LEU A 403 3.77 -28.78 -0.08
CA LEU A 403 4.96 -28.12 -0.60
C LEU A 403 5.76 -27.48 0.54
N ALA A 404 5.12 -26.80 1.49
CA ALA A 404 5.80 -26.27 2.66
C ALA A 404 6.50 -27.37 3.50
N GLN A 405 5.87 -28.52 3.68
CA GLN A 405 6.47 -29.67 4.38
C GLN A 405 7.71 -30.21 3.66
N VAL A 406 7.61 -30.39 2.34
CA VAL A 406 8.73 -30.86 1.49
C VAL A 406 9.91 -29.88 1.56
N GLU A 407 9.65 -28.59 1.34
CA GLU A 407 10.70 -27.56 1.29
C GLU A 407 11.39 -27.36 2.65
N THR A 408 10.70 -27.62 3.77
CA THR A 408 11.27 -27.47 5.12
C THR A 408 12.04 -28.71 5.58
N ASN A 409 11.67 -29.89 5.09
CA ASN A 409 12.34 -31.16 5.43
C ASN A 409 13.60 -31.45 4.59
N GLY A 410 14.02 -30.53 3.73
CA GLY A 410 15.29 -30.64 3.00
C GLY A 410 15.28 -31.67 1.88
N MET A 411 14.13 -32.04 1.32
CA MET A 411 14.08 -32.75 0.03
C MET A 411 14.29 -31.73 -1.10
N TYR A 412 15.53 -31.28 -1.26
CA TYR A 412 16.01 -30.50 -2.41
C TYR A 412 17.25 -31.15 -2.99
#